data_AF-A0ABD5W7S4-F1
#
_entry.id   AF-A0ABD5W7S4-F1
#
_cell.length_a   1.000
_cell.length_b   1.000
_cell.length_c   1.000
_cell.angle_alpha   90.00
_cell.angle_beta   90.00
_cell.angle_gamma   90.00
#
_symmetry.space_group_name_H-M   'P 1'
#
loop_
_entity.id
_entity.type
_entity.pdbx_description
1 polymer ?
#
loop_
_entity_poly.entity_id
_entity_poly.type
_entity_poly.pdbx_seq_one_letter_code
_entity_poly.pdbx_strand_id
1 'polypeptide(L)'
;MGETVVSKVVAALLDAQERVSKAELADLAGCAAKSLSEPPNERRFAELESAGLLDRDDQGCGKATMWRLSLPFRTERHDGEPLPRMLVGQKTTATGGEWHLSNAVSEVLLTSADEYGVEYGFEFGGAVARAAFWGPPPIERDIGPLTRQYPPVEPVVSLLAVLLDQEGRLGGDDSSSVEFGVYPDPAQATLSAAVG
;
A
#
# COMPACT_ATOMS: atom_id res chain seq x y z
N MET A 1 7.86 2.73 27.89
CA MET A 1 9.15 2.34 27.28
C MET A 1 9.30 3.20 26.04
N GLY A 2 10.43 3.91 25.93
CA GLY A 2 10.58 5.04 25.00
C GLY A 2 10.37 4.63 23.55
N GLU A 3 9.50 5.36 22.85
CA GLU A 3 9.41 5.30 21.40
C GLU A 3 10.80 5.50 20.81
N THR A 4 11.21 4.58 19.94
CA THR A 4 12.49 4.68 19.25
C THR A 4 12.45 5.88 18.31
N VAL A 5 13.56 6.62 18.18
CA VAL A 5 13.67 7.80 17.31
C VAL A 5 13.18 7.49 15.89
N VAL A 6 13.47 6.28 15.39
CA VAL A 6 13.03 5.79 14.08
C VAL A 6 11.50 5.78 13.96
N SER A 7 10.76 5.29 14.96
CA SER A 7 9.29 5.27 14.91
C SER A 7 8.69 6.67 14.86
N LYS A 8 9.22 7.63 15.63
CA LYS A 8 8.77 9.03 15.58
C LYS A 8 9.03 9.67 14.22
N VAL A 9 10.18 9.36 13.64
CA VAL A 9 10.58 9.86 12.32
C VAL A 9 9.71 9.27 11.22
N VAL A 10 9.39 7.98 11.27
CA VAL A 10 8.46 7.35 10.33
C VAL A 10 7.06 7.95 10.47
N ALA A 11 6.56 8.16 11.68
CA ALA A 11 5.27 8.82 11.90
C ALA A 11 5.26 10.25 11.33
N ALA A 12 6.31 11.03 11.60
CA ALA A 12 6.45 12.37 11.04
C ALA A 12 6.49 12.40 9.50
N LEU A 13 7.12 11.39 8.88
CA LEU A 13 7.15 11.27 7.42
C LEU A 13 5.83 10.79 6.82
N LEU A 14 5.01 10.05 7.58
CA LEU A 14 3.65 9.68 7.14
C LEU A 14 2.74 10.90 7.08
N ASP A 15 2.88 11.83 8.03
CA ASP A 15 2.11 13.07 8.06
C ASP A 15 2.65 14.15 7.10
N ALA A 16 3.91 14.02 6.66
CA ALA A 16 4.56 14.98 5.78
C ALA A 16 4.03 14.88 4.35
N GLN A 17 3.38 15.95 3.88
CA GLN A 17 2.85 16.03 2.52
C GLN A 17 3.93 16.27 1.44
N GLU A 18 5.07 16.82 1.82
CA GLU A 18 6.17 17.12 0.91
C GLU A 18 7.48 16.50 1.42
N ARG A 19 8.50 16.48 0.55
CA ARG A 19 9.86 16.11 0.96
C ARG A 19 10.30 17.08 2.06
N VAL A 20 10.78 16.54 3.18
CA VAL A 20 11.23 17.36 4.32
C VAL A 20 12.73 17.31 4.47
N SER A 21 13.34 18.43 4.84
CA SER A 21 14.77 18.44 5.16
C SER A 21 15.02 17.67 6.46
N LYS A 22 16.26 17.20 6.66
CA LYS A 22 16.65 16.54 7.91
C LYS A 22 16.36 17.39 9.17
N ALA A 23 16.50 18.71 9.08
CA ALA A 23 16.25 19.62 10.21
C ALA A 23 14.75 19.67 10.53
N GLU A 24 13.92 19.92 9.53
CA GLU A 24 12.45 19.94 9.67
C GLU A 24 11.92 18.58 10.14
N LEU A 25 12.48 17.48 9.64
CA LEU A 25 12.10 16.14 10.06
C LEU A 25 12.41 15.89 11.54
N ALA A 26 13.55 16.40 12.03
CA ALA A 26 13.90 16.30 13.44
C ALA A 26 12.90 17.07 14.32
N ASP A 27 12.51 18.27 13.87
CA ASP A 27 11.54 19.12 14.55
C ASP A 27 10.14 18.47 14.58
N LEU A 28 9.68 17.95 13.44
CA LEU A 28 8.39 17.22 13.32
C LEU A 28 8.37 15.96 14.19
N ALA A 29 9.47 15.21 14.24
CA ALA A 29 9.60 14.01 15.07
C ALA A 29 9.87 14.33 16.56
N GLY A 30 10.02 15.61 16.93
CA GLY A 30 10.31 16.03 18.30
C GLY A 30 11.63 15.48 18.83
N CYS A 31 12.66 15.42 17.99
CA CYS A 31 13.98 14.87 18.32
C CYS A 31 15.13 15.78 17.87
N ALA A 32 16.34 15.55 18.38
CA ALA A 32 17.50 16.31 17.93
C ALA A 32 17.97 15.82 16.56
N ALA A 33 18.28 16.73 15.63
CA ALA A 33 18.77 16.38 14.29
C ALA A 33 20.03 15.49 14.28
N LYS A 34 20.83 15.54 15.35
CA LYS A 34 21.98 14.65 15.55
C LYS A 34 21.57 13.19 15.76
N SER A 35 20.44 12.96 16.44
CA SER A 35 19.92 11.61 16.74
C SER A 35 19.54 10.84 15.49
N LEU A 36 19.14 11.53 14.41
CA LEU A 36 18.90 10.91 13.10
C LEU A 36 20.15 10.22 12.52
N SER A 37 21.34 10.76 12.78
CA SER A 37 22.62 10.21 12.30
C SER A 37 23.39 9.41 13.33
N GLU A 38 22.78 9.10 14.48
CA GLU A 38 23.40 8.17 15.40
C GLU A 38 23.51 6.78 14.74
N PRO A 39 24.65 6.08 14.88
CA PRO A 39 24.89 4.80 14.22
C PRO A 39 23.73 3.77 14.31
N PRO A 40 23.03 3.59 15.44
CA PRO A 40 21.90 2.67 15.50
C PRO A 40 20.70 3.12 14.66
N ASN A 41 20.41 4.41 14.58
CA ASN A 41 19.26 4.94 13.82
C ASN A 41 19.60 5.00 12.33
N GLU A 42 20.81 5.44 11.99
CA GLU A 42 21.32 5.48 10.61
C GLU A 42 21.24 4.10 9.95
N ARG A 43 21.61 3.04 10.69
CA ARG A 43 21.48 1.65 10.20
C ARG A 43 20.04 1.29 9.87
N ARG A 44 19.07 1.70 10.70
CA ARG A 44 17.64 1.43 10.45
C ARG A 44 17.09 2.24 9.27
N PHE A 45 17.52 3.49 9.11
CA PHE A 45 17.14 4.28 7.93
C PHE A 45 17.73 3.71 6.65
N ALA A 46 18.97 3.22 6.67
CA ALA A 46 19.56 2.51 5.54
C ALA A 46 18.82 1.19 5.21
N GLU A 47 18.36 0.45 6.22
CA GLU A 47 17.52 -0.74 6.02
C GLU A 47 16.20 -0.37 5.31
N LEU A 48 15.51 0.69 5.76
CA LEU A 48 14.28 1.19 5.13
C LEU A 48 14.50 1.70 3.70
N GLU A 49 15.61 2.36 3.45
CA GLU A 49 16.01 2.81 2.10
C GLU A 49 16.29 1.62 1.18
N SER A 50 17.00 0.60 1.67
CA SER A 50 17.27 -0.61 0.88
C SER A 50 16.01 -1.42 0.56
N ALA A 51 15.00 -1.35 1.43
CA ALA A 51 13.68 -1.93 1.19
C ALA A 51 12.81 -1.08 0.25
N GLY A 52 13.30 0.09 -0.19
CA GLY A 52 12.57 1.03 -1.05
C GLY A 52 11.44 1.78 -0.34
N LEU A 53 11.41 1.78 1.00
CA LEU A 53 10.37 2.44 1.81
C LEU A 53 10.73 3.88 2.18
N LEU A 54 12.01 4.25 2.10
CA LEU A 54 12.53 5.58 2.40
C LEU A 54 13.37 6.10 1.23
N ASP A 55 13.12 7.33 0.79
CA ASP A 55 13.93 8.06 -0.19
C ASP A 55 14.70 9.17 0.53
N ARG A 56 16.03 9.16 0.39
CA ARG A 56 16.93 10.20 0.91
C ARG A 56 17.68 10.82 -0.25
N ASP A 57 17.23 12.00 -0.64
CA ASP A 57 17.72 12.70 -1.81
C ASP A 57 18.79 13.71 -1.40
N ASP A 58 20.05 13.33 -1.66
CA ASP A 58 21.20 14.20 -1.46
C ASP A 58 21.35 15.17 -2.65
N GLN A 59 20.92 16.40 -2.43
CA GLN A 59 20.92 17.48 -3.43
C GLN A 59 22.32 18.08 -3.69
N GLY A 60 23.37 17.53 -3.08
CA GLY A 60 24.76 17.93 -3.28
C GLY A 60 25.28 18.96 -2.27
N CYS A 61 26.55 19.35 -2.44
CA CYS A 61 27.27 20.14 -1.44
C CYS A 61 26.55 21.44 -1.04
N GLY A 62 26.23 21.57 0.25
CA GLY A 62 25.61 22.75 0.84
C GLY A 62 24.07 22.78 0.78
N LYS A 63 23.44 21.78 0.16
CA LYS A 63 21.98 21.61 0.17
C LYS A 63 21.57 20.57 1.21
N ALA A 64 20.35 20.71 1.72
CA ALA A 64 19.81 19.77 2.68
C ALA A 64 19.49 18.43 1.98
N THR A 65 19.83 17.32 2.64
CA THR A 65 19.28 16.01 2.27
C THR A 65 17.78 16.04 2.55
N MET A 66 17.00 15.70 1.53
CA MET A 66 15.55 15.68 1.59
C MET A 66 15.07 14.25 1.84
N TRP A 67 14.08 14.09 2.72
CA TRP A 67 13.59 12.82 3.22
C TRP A 67 12.12 12.65 2.85
N ARG A 68 11.75 11.43 2.46
CA ARG A 68 10.35 11.07 2.15
C ARG A 68 10.13 9.57 2.27
N LEU A 69 8.93 9.15 2.65
CA LEU A 69 8.51 7.75 2.48
C LEU A 69 8.14 7.44 1.03
N SER A 70 8.69 6.36 0.50
CA SER A 70 8.36 5.82 -0.81
C SER A 70 7.24 4.80 -0.66
N LEU A 71 6.03 5.29 -0.36
CA LEU A 71 4.84 4.43 -0.28
C LEU A 71 4.36 4.06 -1.70
N PRO A 72 3.76 2.88 -1.92
CA PRO A 72 3.30 2.47 -3.25
C PRO A 72 2.04 3.23 -3.69
N PHE A 73 1.22 3.74 -2.77
CA PHE A 73 -0.06 4.38 -3.09
C PHE A 73 0.06 5.91 -3.14
N ARG A 74 -0.46 6.51 -4.22
CA ARG A 74 -0.39 7.97 -4.48
C ARG A 74 -0.97 8.82 -3.34
N THR A 75 -2.05 8.38 -2.72
CA THR A 75 -2.78 9.11 -1.67
C THR A 75 -1.92 9.35 -0.43
N GLU A 76 -1.07 8.37 -0.09
CA GLU A 76 -0.24 8.40 1.12
C GLU A 76 1.09 9.12 0.89
N ARG A 77 1.49 9.28 -0.38
CA ARG A 77 2.74 9.95 -0.74
C ARG A 77 2.58 11.45 -0.77
N HIS A 78 1.39 11.97 -1.07
CA HIS A 78 1.17 13.38 -1.36
C HIS A 78 2.10 13.91 -2.50
N ASP A 79 2.32 13.12 -3.55
CA ASP A 79 2.97 13.57 -4.79
C ASP A 79 2.18 13.24 -6.06
N GLY A 80 2.53 13.96 -7.14
CA GLY A 80 2.04 13.67 -8.49
C GLY A 80 2.86 12.63 -9.25
N GLU A 81 4.04 12.22 -8.76
CA GLU A 81 4.88 11.25 -9.46
C GLU A 81 4.33 9.84 -9.28
N PRO A 82 3.94 9.09 -10.32
CA PRO A 82 3.49 7.70 -10.13
C PRO A 82 4.60 6.77 -9.61
N LEU A 83 4.25 5.89 -8.66
CA LEU A 83 5.05 4.73 -8.25
C LEU A 83 4.22 3.45 -8.48
N PRO A 84 4.87 2.29 -8.67
CA PRO A 84 6.32 2.11 -8.80
C PRO A 84 6.87 2.74 -10.08
N ARG A 85 7.99 3.49 -10.01
CA ARG A 85 8.58 4.20 -11.18
C ARG A 85 8.90 3.23 -12.33
N MET A 86 9.22 1.98 -12.00
CA MET A 86 9.47 0.91 -12.98
C MET A 86 8.26 0.55 -13.86
N LEU A 87 7.04 0.88 -13.43
CA LEU A 87 5.80 0.65 -14.18
C LEU A 87 5.29 1.93 -14.88
N VAL A 88 5.93 3.08 -14.67
CA VAL A 88 5.50 4.36 -15.20
C VAL A 88 5.78 4.44 -16.70
N GLY A 89 4.73 4.71 -17.49
CA GLY A 89 4.82 4.75 -18.95
C GLY A 89 4.91 3.36 -19.60
N GLN A 90 4.94 2.29 -18.81
CA GLN A 90 4.71 0.95 -19.31
C GLN A 90 3.21 0.70 -19.38
N LYS A 91 2.71 0.32 -20.57
CA LYS A 91 1.45 -0.42 -20.61
C LYS A 91 1.74 -1.74 -19.92
N THR A 92 1.38 -1.83 -18.64
CA THR A 92 1.16 -3.12 -18.00
C THR A 92 -0.06 -3.73 -18.67
N THR A 93 0.17 -4.41 -19.79
CA THR A 93 -0.76 -5.47 -20.18
C THR A 93 -0.68 -6.48 -19.05
N ALA A 94 -1.80 -6.82 -18.44
CA ALA A 94 -1.83 -7.88 -17.44
C ALA A 94 -1.04 -9.07 -17.98
N THR A 95 0.12 -9.34 -17.38
CA THR A 95 0.97 -10.45 -17.81
C THR A 95 0.18 -11.70 -17.44
N GLY A 96 -0.54 -12.28 -18.41
CA GLY A 96 -1.42 -13.43 -18.19
C GLY A 96 -2.91 -13.28 -18.53
N GLY A 97 -3.36 -12.14 -19.09
CA GLY A 97 -4.78 -11.94 -19.44
C GLY A 97 -5.60 -11.30 -18.30
N GLU A 98 -6.94 -11.32 -18.39
CA GLU A 98 -7.81 -10.79 -17.33
C GLU A 98 -7.59 -11.56 -16.02
N TRP A 99 -7.11 -10.88 -14.98
CA TRP A 99 -6.95 -11.47 -13.66
C TRP A 99 -8.32 -11.67 -13.02
N HIS A 100 -8.72 -12.91 -12.81
CA HIS A 100 -9.89 -13.23 -12.01
C HIS A 100 -9.58 -13.07 -10.52
N LEU A 101 -10.52 -12.49 -9.77
CA LEU A 101 -10.40 -12.26 -8.32
C LEU A 101 -9.93 -13.51 -7.55
N SER A 102 -10.43 -14.69 -7.90
CA SER A 102 -10.03 -15.95 -7.26
C SER A 102 -8.55 -16.30 -7.47
N ASN A 103 -7.98 -15.98 -8.64
CA ASN A 103 -6.56 -16.18 -8.90
C ASN A 103 -5.72 -15.17 -8.11
N ALA A 104 -6.14 -13.90 -8.08
CA ALA A 104 -5.44 -12.86 -7.33
C ALA A 104 -5.41 -13.15 -5.82
N VAL A 105 -6.57 -13.55 -5.27
CA VAL A 105 -6.68 -13.95 -3.86
C VAL A 105 -5.81 -15.18 -3.58
N SER A 106 -5.83 -16.19 -4.47
CA SER A 106 -4.97 -17.37 -4.31
C SER A 106 -3.50 -17.01 -4.28
N GLU A 107 -3.02 -16.20 -5.22
CA GLU A 107 -1.62 -15.79 -5.31
C GLU A 107 -1.20 -15.02 -4.06
N VAL A 108 -1.95 -14.00 -3.64
CA VAL A 108 -1.61 -13.21 -2.45
C VAL A 108 -1.51 -14.06 -1.19
N LEU A 109 -2.45 -14.98 -0.99
CA LEU A 109 -2.47 -15.84 0.20
C LEU A 109 -1.36 -16.89 0.16
N LEU A 110 -1.09 -17.48 -1.01
CA LEU A 110 0.01 -18.44 -1.18
C LEU A 110 1.37 -17.77 -0.98
N THR A 111 1.62 -16.62 -1.62
CA THR A 111 2.86 -15.84 -1.40
C THR A 111 3.02 -15.46 0.06
N SER A 112 1.93 -15.05 0.72
CA SER A 112 1.98 -14.69 2.14
C SER A 112 2.33 -15.88 3.05
N ALA A 113 1.82 -17.07 2.75
CA ALA A 113 2.17 -18.29 3.47
C ALA A 113 3.62 -18.74 3.17
N ASP A 114 4.01 -18.78 1.90
CA ASP A 114 5.28 -19.34 1.45
C ASP A 114 6.48 -18.40 1.75
N GLU A 115 6.32 -17.10 1.55
CA GLU A 115 7.41 -16.13 1.70
C GLU A 115 7.46 -15.49 3.10
N TYR A 116 6.30 -15.27 3.72
CA TYR A 116 6.19 -14.55 4.99
C TYR A 116 5.72 -15.42 6.17
N GLY A 117 5.43 -16.71 5.94
CA GLY A 117 5.05 -17.64 6.99
C GLY A 117 3.69 -17.34 7.65
N VAL A 118 2.78 -16.69 6.93
CA VAL A 118 1.44 -16.39 7.44
C VAL A 118 0.63 -17.67 7.56
N GLU A 119 0.14 -17.97 8.76
CA GLU A 119 -0.74 -19.11 9.03
C GLU A 119 -2.21 -18.71 8.88
N TYR A 120 -2.95 -19.48 8.09
CA TYR A 120 -4.39 -19.29 7.88
C TYR A 120 -5.22 -20.33 8.64
N GLY A 121 -6.43 -19.96 9.04
CA GLY A 121 -7.39 -20.87 9.69
C GLY A 121 -8.02 -21.92 8.75
N PHE A 122 -7.48 -22.08 7.54
CA PHE A 122 -7.88 -23.06 6.56
C PHE A 122 -6.64 -23.67 5.89
N GLU A 123 -6.76 -24.90 5.42
CA GLU A 123 -5.71 -25.56 4.65
C GLU A 123 -5.88 -25.24 3.16
N PHE A 124 -4.80 -24.82 2.49
CA PHE A 124 -4.78 -24.61 1.03
C PHE A 124 -5.21 -25.87 0.27
N GLY A 125 -4.86 -27.07 0.75
CA GLY A 125 -5.32 -28.34 0.16
C GLY A 125 -6.77 -28.73 0.52
N GLY A 126 -7.42 -28.00 1.41
CA GLY A 126 -8.75 -28.30 1.95
C GLY A 126 -9.88 -28.03 0.95
N ALA A 127 -11.06 -28.60 1.22
CA ALA A 127 -12.20 -28.52 0.31
C ALA A 127 -12.62 -27.07 -0.04
N VAL A 128 -12.56 -26.16 0.93
CA VAL A 128 -12.97 -24.76 0.76
C VAL A 128 -11.97 -23.96 -0.06
N ALA A 129 -10.67 -24.10 0.23
CA ALA A 129 -9.62 -23.47 -0.58
C ALA A 129 -9.59 -24.05 -2.01
N ARG A 130 -9.79 -25.37 -2.15
CA ARG A 130 -9.95 -26.05 -3.45
C ARG A 130 -11.09 -25.48 -4.28
N ALA A 131 -12.27 -25.28 -3.68
CA ALA A 131 -13.40 -24.67 -4.36
C ALA A 131 -13.15 -23.20 -4.72
N ALA A 132 -12.44 -22.45 -3.87
CA ALA A 132 -12.15 -21.04 -4.09
C ALA A 132 -11.08 -20.81 -5.16
N PHE A 133 -10.05 -21.66 -5.28
CA PHE A 133 -8.86 -21.36 -6.09
C PHE A 133 -8.58 -22.36 -7.22
N TRP A 134 -8.96 -23.64 -7.08
CA TRP A 134 -8.55 -24.69 -8.04
C TRP A 134 -9.71 -25.19 -8.90
N GLY A 135 -9.46 -25.34 -10.19
CA GLY A 135 -10.41 -25.87 -11.17
C GLY A 135 -10.10 -25.39 -12.59
N PRO A 136 -10.64 -26.05 -13.62
CA PRO A 136 -10.36 -25.69 -15.02
C PRO A 136 -10.84 -24.25 -15.32
N PRO A 137 -10.03 -23.42 -15.99
CA PRO A 137 -10.46 -22.10 -16.47
C PRO A 137 -11.55 -22.24 -17.55
N PRO A 138 -12.43 -21.24 -17.77
CA PRO A 138 -12.53 -19.93 -17.12
C PRO A 138 -13.82 -19.86 -16.29
N ILE A 139 -13.77 -20.33 -15.04
CA ILE A 139 -14.97 -20.40 -14.20
C ILE A 139 -14.82 -19.39 -13.08
N GLU A 140 -15.80 -18.51 -12.96
CA GLU A 140 -15.99 -17.64 -11.80
C GLU A 140 -16.12 -18.53 -10.56
N ARG A 141 -15.15 -18.45 -9.65
CA ARG A 141 -15.09 -19.28 -8.44
C ARG A 141 -15.72 -18.52 -7.28
N ASP A 142 -16.53 -19.23 -6.49
CA ASP A 142 -17.17 -18.66 -5.31
C ASP A 142 -16.16 -18.59 -4.16
N ILE A 143 -15.77 -17.37 -3.79
CA ILE A 143 -14.86 -17.09 -2.67
C ILE A 143 -15.66 -16.93 -1.36
N GLY A 144 -16.98 -16.80 -1.44
CA GLY A 144 -17.86 -16.61 -0.28
C GLY A 144 -17.76 -17.71 0.79
N PRO A 145 -17.57 -19.01 0.46
CA PRO A 145 -17.32 -20.05 1.44
C PRO A 145 -16.01 -19.85 2.21
N LEU A 146 -14.97 -19.33 1.54
CA LEU A 146 -13.67 -19.06 2.15
C LEU A 146 -13.77 -17.89 3.14
N THR A 147 -14.41 -16.78 2.74
CA THR A 147 -14.62 -15.63 3.63
C THR A 147 -15.51 -15.98 4.82
N ARG A 148 -16.54 -16.82 4.62
CA ARG A 148 -17.38 -17.32 5.71
C ARG A 148 -16.62 -18.23 6.69
N GLN A 149 -15.72 -19.07 6.20
CA GLN A 149 -14.93 -19.97 7.04
C GLN A 149 -13.80 -19.22 7.77
N TYR A 150 -13.19 -18.25 7.11
CA TYR A 150 -12.08 -17.47 7.65
C TYR A 150 -12.27 -15.97 7.36
N PRO A 151 -13.09 -15.28 8.17
CA PRO A 151 -13.39 -13.86 8.01
C PRO A 151 -12.17 -12.92 7.90
N PRO A 152 -11.02 -13.19 8.54
CA PRO A 152 -9.85 -12.31 8.40
C PRO A 152 -9.30 -12.17 6.97
N VAL A 153 -9.71 -13.02 6.03
CA VAL A 153 -9.33 -12.88 4.60
C VAL A 153 -10.17 -11.85 3.85
N GLU A 154 -11.33 -11.47 4.39
CA GLU A 154 -12.30 -10.59 3.73
C GLU A 154 -11.71 -9.23 3.34
N PRO A 155 -10.92 -8.52 4.19
CA PRO A 155 -10.32 -7.25 3.79
C PRO A 155 -9.39 -7.38 2.57
N VAL A 156 -8.64 -8.48 2.47
CA VAL A 156 -7.75 -8.76 1.33
C VAL A 156 -8.58 -9.05 0.08
N VAL A 157 -9.66 -9.82 0.22
CA VAL A 157 -10.59 -10.12 -0.87
C VAL A 157 -11.26 -8.84 -1.40
N SER A 158 -11.75 -7.97 -0.51
CA SER A 158 -12.39 -6.71 -0.88
C SER A 158 -11.41 -5.75 -1.56
N LEU A 159 -10.19 -5.61 -1.03
CA LEU A 159 -9.16 -4.78 -1.66
C LEU A 159 -8.82 -5.27 -3.08
N LEU A 160 -8.64 -6.58 -3.25
CA LEU A 160 -8.35 -7.15 -4.57
C LEU A 160 -9.54 -7.00 -5.53
N ALA A 161 -10.78 -7.08 -5.03
CA ALA A 161 -11.96 -6.83 -5.85
C ALA A 161 -12.01 -5.39 -6.35
N VAL A 162 -11.69 -4.41 -5.51
CA VAL A 162 -11.59 -2.99 -5.90
C VAL A 162 -10.48 -2.79 -6.93
N LEU A 163 -9.27 -3.32 -6.68
CA LEU A 163 -8.12 -3.15 -7.58
C LEU A 163 -8.33 -3.81 -8.95
N LEU A 164 -9.19 -4.83 -9.04
CA LEU A 164 -9.50 -5.55 -10.26
C LEU A 164 -10.82 -5.12 -10.92
N ASP A 165 -11.52 -4.11 -10.38
CA ASP A 165 -12.85 -3.68 -10.83
C ASP A 165 -13.87 -4.86 -10.87
N GLN A 166 -13.87 -5.66 -9.80
CA GLN A 166 -14.63 -6.90 -9.65
C GLN A 166 -15.51 -6.94 -8.40
N GLU A 167 -15.83 -5.79 -7.81
CA GLU A 167 -16.63 -5.66 -6.58
C GLU A 167 -18.00 -6.36 -6.68
N GLY A 168 -18.62 -6.32 -7.86
CA GLY A 168 -19.90 -7.02 -8.13
C GLY A 168 -19.83 -8.55 -7.94
N ARG A 169 -18.63 -9.14 -7.82
CA ARG A 169 -18.42 -10.57 -7.59
C ARG A 169 -18.49 -10.98 -6.12
N LEU A 170 -18.53 -10.03 -5.18
CA LEU A 170 -18.59 -10.34 -3.75
C LEU A 170 -20.01 -10.67 -3.26
N GLY A 171 -21.04 -10.50 -4.11
CA GLY A 171 -22.43 -10.66 -3.74
C GLY A 171 -22.92 -9.45 -2.95
N GLY A 172 -23.89 -8.72 -3.50
CA GLY A 172 -24.43 -7.54 -2.85
C GLY A 172 -25.28 -7.89 -1.63
N ASP A 173 -24.94 -7.31 -0.49
CA ASP A 173 -25.92 -6.62 0.34
C ASP A 173 -25.39 -5.21 0.59
N ASP A 174 -26.31 -4.25 0.65
CA ASP A 174 -26.04 -2.81 0.66
C ASP A 174 -24.99 -2.40 1.70
N SER A 175 -24.07 -1.53 1.26
CA SER A 175 -23.36 -0.55 2.08
C SER A 175 -22.35 -1.08 3.11
N SER A 176 -21.10 -1.19 2.67
CA SER A 176 -20.11 -0.25 3.20
C SER A 176 -19.31 0.31 2.03
N SER A 177 -19.78 1.44 1.50
CA SER A 177 -18.89 2.35 0.79
C SER A 177 -17.70 2.58 1.71
N VAL A 178 -16.54 2.03 1.35
CA VAL A 178 -15.29 2.53 1.92
C VAL A 178 -15.12 3.89 1.28
N GLU A 179 -15.73 4.91 1.89
CA GLU A 179 -15.48 6.30 1.53
C GLU A 179 -14.02 6.59 1.87
N PHE A 180 -13.14 6.39 0.89
CA PHE A 180 -11.88 7.10 0.90
C PHE A 180 -12.21 8.58 0.80
N GLY A 181 -11.89 9.28 1.88
CA GLY A 181 -12.22 10.67 2.17
C GLY A 181 -12.63 11.50 0.96
N VAL A 182 -13.91 11.82 0.90
CA VAL A 182 -14.43 12.88 0.03
C VAL A 182 -13.81 14.19 0.48
N TYR A 183 -12.70 14.61 -0.13
CA TYR A 183 -12.36 16.01 -0.23
C TYR A 183 -11.88 16.33 -1.65
N PRO A 184 -12.29 17.50 -2.16
CA PRO A 184 -12.25 17.80 -3.57
C PRO A 184 -10.81 18.00 -4.03
N ASP A 185 -10.55 17.53 -5.23
CA ASP A 185 -9.37 17.89 -6.00
C ASP A 185 -9.23 19.43 -6.02
N PRO A 186 -8.10 20.02 -5.58
CA PRO A 186 -7.90 21.47 -5.67
C PRO A 186 -7.95 21.98 -7.11
N ALA A 187 -7.85 21.12 -8.13
CA ALA A 187 -8.05 21.47 -9.53
C ALA A 187 -9.54 21.54 -9.96
N GLN A 188 -10.49 21.07 -9.14
CA GLN A 188 -11.93 21.15 -9.45
C GLN A 188 -12.62 22.41 -8.90
N ALA A 189 -11.96 23.20 -8.05
CA ALA A 189 -12.51 24.48 -7.56
C ALA A 189 -12.56 25.59 -8.62
N THR A 190 -11.84 25.46 -9.74
CA THR A 190 -11.77 26.50 -10.78
C THR A 190 -12.81 26.36 -11.89
N LEU A 191 -13.55 25.25 -11.96
CA LEU A 191 -14.57 25.04 -13.00
C LEU A 191 -16.01 25.35 -12.57
N SER A 192 -16.27 25.50 -11.26
CA SER A 192 -17.60 25.91 -10.75
C SER A 192 -17.80 27.42 -10.59
N ALA A 193 -16.80 28.25 -10.91
CA ALA A 193 -16.92 29.71 -10.90
C ALA A 193 -17.13 30.34 -12.29
N ALA A 194 -17.24 29.53 -13.35
CA ALA A 194 -17.37 30.01 -14.73
C ALA A 194 -18.71 29.66 -15.41
N VAL A 195 -19.66 29.05 -14.70
CA VAL A 195 -21.01 28.80 -15.22
C VAL A 195 -22.05 29.08 -14.13
N GLY A 196 -22.63 30.29 -14.17
CA GLY A 196 -23.86 30.65 -13.45
C GLY A 196 -23.68 31.64 -12.32
#